data_AF-A0A520T2X5-F1
#
_entry.id   AF-A0A520T2X5-F1
#
_cell.length_a   1.000
_cell.length_b   1.000
_cell.length_c   1.000
_cell.angle_alpha   90.00
_cell.angle_beta   90.00
_cell.angle_gamma   90.00
#
_symmetry.space_group_name_H-M   'P 1'
#
loop_
_entity.id
_entity.type
_entity.pdbx_description
1 polymer ?
#
loop_
_entity_poly.entity_id
_entity_poly.type
_entity_poly.pdbx_seq_one_letter_code
_entity_poly.pdbx_strand_id
1 'polypeptide(L)'
;MVRTRMKTIQYVLILTFFLGFESHAEFKSITKKKFLETNLKILEKRFDQIDTNKDQKIDVNENKAWRKKVLKARQERTKKLKKKSQELAKKIDANNDGKITKKELEDYKKKLKTKK
;
A
#
# COMPACT_ATOMS: atom_id res chain seq x y z
N MET A 1 33.84 1.10 -37.29
CA MET A 1 33.27 -0.23 -36.96
C MET A 1 33.46 -0.63 -35.49
N VAL A 2 34.62 -0.38 -34.86
CA VAL A 2 34.92 -0.76 -33.45
C VAL A 2 34.05 -0.05 -32.41
N ARG A 3 33.82 1.26 -32.54
CA ARG A 3 33.02 2.07 -31.60
C ARG A 3 31.54 1.65 -31.50
N THR A 4 30.97 1.19 -32.62
CA THR A 4 29.58 0.68 -32.65
C THR A 4 29.49 -0.67 -31.92
N ARG A 5 30.49 -1.54 -32.09
CA ARG A 5 30.58 -2.83 -31.39
C ARG A 5 30.74 -2.69 -29.87
N MET A 6 31.51 -1.70 -29.41
CA MET A 6 31.64 -1.41 -27.97
C MET A 6 30.31 -0.96 -27.34
N LYS A 7 29.54 -0.12 -28.04
CA LYS A 7 28.20 0.30 -27.55
C LYS A 7 27.22 -0.86 -27.48
N THR A 8 27.20 -1.74 -28.48
CA THR A 8 26.36 -2.95 -28.44
C THR A 8 26.74 -3.88 -27.30
N ILE A 9 28.03 -4.05 -27.00
CA ILE A 9 28.48 -4.85 -25.85
C ILE A 9 28.04 -4.20 -24.54
N GLN A 10 28.17 -2.88 -24.42
CA GLN A 10 27.70 -2.13 -23.26
C GLN A 10 26.17 -2.26 -23.07
N TYR A 11 25.38 -2.21 -24.14
CA TYR A 11 23.93 -2.41 -24.07
C TYR A 11 23.54 -3.83 -23.68
N VAL A 12 24.26 -4.85 -24.18
CA VAL A 12 24.03 -6.24 -23.80
C VAL A 12 24.36 -6.46 -22.31
N LEU A 13 25.45 -5.88 -21.81
CA LEU A 13 25.83 -5.95 -20.39
C LEU A 13 24.81 -5.27 -19.48
N ILE A 14 24.28 -4.11 -19.88
CA ILE A 14 23.21 -3.42 -19.15
C ILE A 14 21.92 -4.27 -19.16
N LEU A 15 21.57 -4.86 -20.30
CA LEU A 15 20.38 -5.71 -20.43
C LEU A 15 20.46 -6.97 -19.57
N THR A 16 21.62 -7.63 -19.52
CA THR A 16 21.85 -8.79 -18.64
C THR A 16 21.81 -8.42 -17.16
N PHE A 17 22.30 -7.23 -16.79
CA PHE A 17 22.25 -6.75 -15.41
C PHE A 17 20.81 -6.49 -14.95
N PHE A 18 19.94 -6.02 -15.85
CA PHE A 18 18.51 -5.83 -15.56
C PHE A 18 17.71 -7.14 -15.51
N LEU A 19 18.09 -8.17 -16.27
CA LEU A 19 17.41 -9.48 -16.27
C LEU A 19 17.73 -10.33 -15.04
N GLY A 20 18.79 -10.04 -14.29
CA GLY A 20 19.20 -10.79 -13.09
C GLY A 20 18.47 -10.43 -11.80
N PHE A 21 17.57 -9.43 -11.80
CA PHE A 21 16.78 -9.06 -10.62
C PHE A 21 15.49 -9.89 -10.55
N GLU A 22 15.61 -11.17 -10.21
CA GLU A 22 14.46 -11.92 -9.73
C GLU A 22 14.12 -11.45 -8.31
N SER A 23 13.08 -10.62 -8.19
CA SER A 23 12.58 -10.18 -6.89
C SER A 23 11.75 -11.29 -6.24
N HIS A 24 12.42 -12.29 -5.66
CA HIS A 24 11.75 -13.28 -4.82
C HIS A 24 11.42 -12.66 -3.47
N ALA A 25 10.12 -12.41 -3.23
CA ALA A 25 9.62 -11.93 -1.96
C ALA A 25 9.53 -13.09 -0.95
N GLU A 26 10.69 -13.63 -0.55
CA GLU A 26 10.76 -14.68 0.45
C GLU A 26 10.57 -14.09 1.86
N PHE A 27 9.64 -14.66 2.62
CA PHE A 27 9.47 -14.32 4.03
C PHE A 27 10.69 -14.82 4.82
N LYS A 28 11.57 -13.89 5.19
CA LYS A 28 12.71 -14.20 6.08
C LYS A 28 12.21 -14.30 7.52
N SER A 29 12.54 -15.40 8.21
CA SER A 29 12.24 -15.54 9.63
C SER A 29 12.84 -14.38 10.43
N ILE A 30 12.10 -13.93 11.45
CA ILE A 30 12.51 -12.82 12.31
C ILE A 30 12.72 -13.33 13.72
N THR A 31 13.80 -12.89 14.37
CA THR A 31 14.04 -13.21 15.78
C THR A 31 13.10 -12.40 16.66
N LYS A 32 12.72 -12.97 17.82
CA LYS A 32 11.90 -12.27 18.83
C LYS A 32 12.49 -10.91 19.19
N LYS A 33 13.82 -10.83 19.38
CA LYS A 33 14.55 -9.59 19.69
C LYS A 33 14.33 -8.53 18.61
N LYS A 34 14.60 -8.86 17.35
CA LYS A 34 14.44 -7.92 16.22
C LYS A 34 12.99 -7.45 16.05
N PHE A 35 12.02 -8.34 16.27
CA PHE A 35 10.61 -8.00 16.26
C PHE A 35 10.28 -6.95 17.34
N LEU A 36 10.72 -7.17 18.59
CA LEU A 36 10.46 -6.26 19.69
C LEU A 36 11.13 -4.90 19.48
N GLU A 37 12.40 -4.87 19.08
CA GLU A 37 13.13 -3.62 18.81
C GLU A 37 12.47 -2.79 17.71
N THR A 38 12.04 -3.45 16.62
CA THR A 38 11.37 -2.76 15.51
C THR A 38 10.03 -2.17 15.96
N ASN A 39 9.25 -2.93 16.74
CA ASN A 39 7.99 -2.44 17.28
C ASN A 39 8.21 -1.29 18.26
N LEU A 40 9.16 -1.41 19.18
CA LEU A 40 9.48 -0.35 20.14
C LEU A 40 9.81 0.95 19.42
N LYS A 41 10.68 0.92 18.41
CA LYS A 41 11.03 2.09 17.59
C LYS A 41 9.81 2.72 16.89
N ILE A 42 8.83 1.91 16.49
CA ILE A 42 7.57 2.41 15.91
C ILE A 42 6.68 3.03 16.98
N LEU A 43 6.65 2.45 18.19
CA LEU A 43 5.90 3.00 19.32
C LEU A 43 6.49 4.33 19.79
N GLU A 44 7.81 4.44 19.94
CA GLU A 44 8.51 5.68 20.26
C GLU A 44 8.15 6.79 19.28
N LYS A 45 8.30 6.54 17.98
CA LYS A 45 7.91 7.51 16.94
C LYS A 45 6.45 7.93 17.01
N ARG A 46 5.55 7.05 17.44
CA ARG A 46 4.12 7.39 17.62
C ARG A 46 3.91 8.20 18.88
N PHE A 47 4.65 7.90 19.94
CA PHE A 47 4.63 8.66 21.17
C PHE A 47 5.08 10.10 20.90
N ASP A 48 6.22 10.29 20.24
CA ASP A 48 6.76 11.60 19.84
C ASP A 48 5.84 12.39 18.91
N GLN A 49 4.91 11.72 18.22
CA GLN A 49 3.90 12.37 17.38
C GLN A 49 2.72 12.91 18.18
N ILE A 50 2.50 12.39 19.38
CA ILE A 50 1.39 12.77 20.27
C ILE A 50 1.91 13.76 21.31
N ASP A 51 3.02 13.43 21.98
CA ASP A 51 3.75 14.28 22.92
C ASP A 51 4.39 15.45 22.15
N THR A 52 3.63 16.53 22.04
CA THR A 52 3.99 17.71 21.28
C THR A 52 4.85 18.65 22.12
N ASN A 53 4.64 18.65 23.44
CA ASN A 53 5.38 19.49 24.37
C ASN A 53 6.73 18.87 24.81
N LYS A 54 6.96 17.59 24.48
CA LYS A 54 8.18 16.79 24.77
C LYS A 54 8.44 16.62 26.26
N ASP A 55 7.38 16.55 27.06
CA ASP A 55 7.47 16.32 28.51
C ASP A 55 7.53 14.83 28.90
N GLN A 56 7.61 13.94 27.90
CA GLN A 56 7.61 12.48 28.04
C GLN A 56 6.32 11.94 28.64
N LYS A 57 5.24 12.71 28.59
CA LYS A 57 3.89 12.31 28.98
C LYS A 57 2.95 12.62 27.83
N ILE A 58 1.74 12.07 27.93
CA ILE A 58 0.66 12.44 27.01
C ILE A 58 -0.41 13.07 27.89
N ASP A 59 -0.58 14.38 27.73
CA ASP A 59 -1.62 15.08 28.46
C ASP A 59 -3.01 14.92 27.80
N VAL A 60 -4.05 15.40 28.48
CA VAL A 60 -5.44 15.30 28.01
C VAL A 60 -5.66 16.08 26.71
N ASN A 61 -5.01 17.23 26.54
CA ASN A 61 -5.12 18.08 25.37
C ASN A 61 -4.44 17.44 24.15
N GLU A 62 -3.24 16.89 24.32
CA GLU A 62 -2.48 16.16 23.30
C GLU A 62 -3.25 14.93 22.83
N ASN A 63 -3.76 14.13 23.78
CA ASN A 63 -4.58 12.98 23.46
C ASN A 63 -5.87 13.40 22.72
N LYS A 64 -6.54 14.48 23.14
CA LYS A 64 -7.75 14.99 22.48
C LYS A 64 -7.46 15.47 21.06
N ALA A 65 -6.36 16.20 20.86
CA ALA A 65 -5.91 16.67 19.55
C ALA A 65 -5.59 15.48 18.62
N TRP A 66 -4.84 14.50 19.13
CA TRP A 66 -4.53 13.27 18.40
C TRP A 66 -5.79 12.50 18.01
N ARG A 67 -6.72 12.27 18.96
CA ARG A 67 -7.99 11.58 18.68
C ARG A 67 -8.81 12.28 17.61
N LYS A 68 -8.90 13.61 17.65
CA LYS A 68 -9.60 14.40 16.62
C LYS A 68 -8.96 14.22 15.23
N LYS A 69 -7.62 14.26 15.16
CA LYS A 69 -6.86 14.03 13.93
C LYS A 69 -7.11 12.62 13.36
N VAL A 70 -7.03 11.59 14.22
CA VAL A 70 -7.26 10.20 13.83
C VAL A 70 -8.71 9.98 13.37
N LEU A 71 -9.69 10.54 14.07
CA LEU A 71 -11.10 10.42 13.70
C LEU A 71 -11.37 11.06 12.33
N LYS A 72 -10.84 12.27 12.08
CA LYS A 72 -10.96 12.94 10.79
C LYS A 72 -10.33 12.10 9.66
N ALA A 73 -9.12 11.60 9.86
CA ALA A 73 -8.43 10.75 8.88
C ALA A 73 -9.21 9.45 8.58
N ARG A 74 -9.80 8.83 9.61
CA ARG A 74 -10.67 7.65 9.44
C ARG A 74 -11.92 7.98 8.64
N GLN A 75 -12.61 9.06 8.98
CA GLN A 75 -13.81 9.50 8.25
C GLN A 75 -13.51 9.79 6.77
N GLU A 76 -12.40 10.45 6.46
CA GLU A 76 -11.98 10.72 5.09
C GLU A 76 -11.67 9.43 4.32
N ARG A 77 -10.97 8.47 4.95
CA ARG A 77 -10.73 7.15 4.35
C ARG A 77 -12.04 6.40 4.09
N THR A 78 -12.96 6.38 5.05
CA THR A 78 -14.27 5.73 4.88
C THR A 78 -15.06 6.36 3.74
N LYS A 79 -15.08 7.69 3.63
CA LYS A 79 -15.72 8.39 2.50
C LYS A 79 -15.10 7.99 1.16
N LYS A 80 -13.76 7.96 1.07
CA LYS A 80 -13.04 7.54 -0.15
C LYS A 80 -13.32 6.08 -0.52
N LEU A 81 -13.31 5.18 0.46
CA LEU A 81 -13.63 3.76 0.26
C LEU A 81 -15.07 3.57 -0.17
N LYS A 82 -16.03 4.29 0.43
CA LYS A 82 -17.44 4.25 0.03
C LYS A 82 -17.62 4.70 -1.41
N LYS A 83 -17.00 5.81 -1.82
CA LYS A 83 -17.03 6.28 -3.23
C LYS A 83 -16.47 5.25 -4.19
N LYS A 84 -15.28 4.71 -3.91
CA LYS A 84 -14.65 3.65 -4.74
C LYS A 84 -15.51 2.39 -4.80
N SER A 85 -16.12 2.00 -3.69
CA SER A 85 -17.02 0.84 -3.64
C SER A 85 -18.29 1.08 -4.45
N GLN A 86 -18.85 2.29 -4.44
CA GLN A 86 -20.01 2.65 -5.26
C GLN A 86 -19.66 2.68 -6.76
N GLU A 87 -18.51 3.25 -7.12
CA GLU A 87 -18.01 3.23 -8.51
C GLU A 87 -17.74 1.81 -9.00
N LEU A 88 -17.19 0.95 -8.14
CA LEU A 88 -16.96 -0.45 -8.45
C LEU A 88 -18.28 -1.20 -8.58
N ALA A 89 -19.23 -0.97 -7.68
CA ALA A 89 -20.57 -1.57 -7.74
C ALA A 89 -21.25 -1.24 -9.07
N LYS A 90 -21.25 0.04 -9.49
CA LYS A 90 -21.79 0.47 -10.79
C LYS A 90 -21.08 -0.15 -12.01
N LYS A 91 -19.82 -0.55 -11.87
CA LYS A 91 -19.07 -1.22 -12.95
C LYS A 91 -19.36 -2.72 -13.03
N ILE A 92 -19.80 -3.31 -11.92
CA ILE A 92 -20.12 -4.73 -11.83
C ILE A 92 -21.60 -4.97 -12.15
N ASP A 93 -22.48 -4.15 -11.59
CA ASP A 93 -23.92 -4.13 -11.85
C ASP A 93 -24.17 -3.70 -13.30
N ALA A 94 -24.14 -4.68 -14.20
CA ALA A 94 -24.18 -4.46 -15.64
C ALA A 94 -25.61 -4.24 -16.12
N ASN A 95 -26.59 -4.80 -15.40
CA ASN A 95 -28.01 -4.66 -15.71
C ASN A 95 -28.67 -3.45 -15.01
N ASN A 96 -27.94 -2.75 -14.13
CA ASN A 96 -28.42 -1.60 -13.34
C ASN A 96 -29.64 -1.93 -12.48
N ASP A 97 -29.77 -3.19 -12.02
CA ASP A 97 -30.87 -3.61 -11.15
C ASP A 97 -30.63 -3.27 -9.67
N GLY A 98 -29.44 -2.71 -9.35
CA GLY A 98 -29.05 -2.30 -8.01
C GLY A 98 -28.56 -3.46 -7.12
N LYS A 99 -28.45 -4.68 -7.66
CA LYS A 99 -27.91 -5.86 -7.00
C LYS A 99 -26.68 -6.34 -7.77
N ILE A 100 -25.77 -6.99 -7.06
CA ILE A 100 -24.61 -7.65 -7.69
C ILE A 100 -24.85 -9.14 -7.61
N THR A 101 -25.14 -9.75 -8.75
CA THR A 101 -25.28 -11.20 -8.84
C THR A 101 -23.91 -11.87 -8.97
N LYS A 102 -23.84 -13.17 -8.62
CA LYS A 102 -22.60 -13.95 -8.79
C LYS A 102 -22.12 -13.97 -10.24
N LYS A 103 -23.06 -13.99 -11.20
CA LYS A 103 -22.76 -14.02 -12.64
C LYS A 103 -22.07 -12.73 -13.09
N GLU A 104 -22.62 -11.58 -12.71
CA GLU A 104 -22.04 -10.27 -13.02
C GLU A 104 -20.65 -10.07 -12.42
N LEU A 105 -20.45 -10.56 -11.19
CA LEU A 105 -19.14 -10.53 -10.56
C LEU A 105 -18.11 -11.39 -11.32
N GLU A 106 -18.49 -12.58 -11.77
CA GLU A 106 -17.62 -13.47 -12.56
C GLU A 106 -17.32 -12.90 -13.95
N ASP A 107 -18.30 -12.30 -14.62
CA ASP A 107 -18.10 -11.65 -15.91
C ASP A 107 -17.17 -10.43 -15.79
N TYR A 108 -17.32 -9.64 -14.74
CA TYR A 108 -16.40 -8.53 -14.43
C TYR A 108 -14.97 -9.05 -14.14
N LYS A 109 -14.81 -10.13 -13.37
CA LYS A 109 -13.50 -10.76 -13.11
C LYS A 109 -12.85 -11.29 -14.39
N LYS A 110 -13.61 -11.94 -15.27
CA LYS A 110 -13.10 -12.41 -16.58
C LYS A 110 -12.59 -11.24 -17.42
N LYS A 111 -13.35 -10.15 -17.50
CA LYS A 111 -12.95 -8.91 -18.20
C LYS A 111 -11.68 -8.27 -17.65
N LEU A 112 -11.41 -8.39 -16.35
CA LEU A 112 -10.17 -7.92 -15.73
C LEU A 112 -8.96 -8.81 -16.08
N LYS A 113 -9.15 -10.13 -16.18
CA LYS A 113 -8.08 -11.07 -16.54
C LYS A 113 -7.65 -10.95 -18.00
N THR A 114 -8.58 -10.65 -18.91
CA THR A 114 -8.27 -10.52 -20.35
C THR A 114 -7.65 -9.17 -20.73
N LYS A 115 -7.64 -8.19 -19.81
CA LYS A 115 -7.03 -6.86 -20.01
C LYS A 115 -5.59 -6.73 -19.48
N LYS A 116 -5.04 -7.80 -18.90
CA LYS A 116 -3.73 -7.84 -18.24
C LYS A 116 -2.76 -8.63 -19.10
#